data_AF-A0A7S3SG09-F1
#
_entry.id   AF-A0A7S3SG09-F1
#
_cell.length_a   1.000
_cell.length_b   1.000
_cell.length_c   1.000
_cell.angle_alpha   90.00
_cell.angle_beta   90.00
_cell.angle_gamma   90.00
#
_symmetry.space_group_name_H-M   'P 1'
#
loop_
_entity.id
_entity.type
_entity.pdbx_description
1 polymer ?
#
loop_
_entity_poly.entity_id
_entity_poly.type
_entity_poly.pdbx_seq_one_letter_code
_entity_poly.pdbx_strand_id
1 'polypeptide(L)'
;MIFGRFRFIRARDVMYFNRQDNPEFWFARYNMMFPPSFLQNRISAHWIEINHIFSVEMIRKYQNVRKEVLAERDTHDDRTKRTLYATNSNYIYEPLQPDTNGKIQRAKDQGTF
;
A
#
# COMPACT_ATOMS: atom_id res chain seq x y z
N MET A 1 -19.09 0.99 41.26
CA MET A 1 -18.91 1.68 39.97
C MET A 1 -18.47 3.11 40.28
N ILE A 2 -17.15 3.37 40.27
CA ILE A 2 -16.59 4.68 40.61
C ILE A 2 -16.55 5.52 39.33
N PHE A 3 -17.54 6.41 39.16
CA PHE A 3 -17.49 7.48 38.17
C PHE A 3 -16.50 8.55 38.65
N GLY A 4 -15.21 8.33 38.39
CA GLY A 4 -14.19 9.36 38.49
C GLY A 4 -14.32 10.35 37.34
N ARG A 5 -15.30 11.26 37.41
CA ARG A 5 -15.37 12.42 36.52
C ARG A 5 -14.11 13.28 36.77
N PHE A 6 -13.11 13.17 35.91
CA PHE A 6 -12.10 14.21 35.73
C PHE A 6 -12.83 15.47 35.26
N ARG A 7 -13.21 16.32 36.20
CA ARG A 7 -13.88 17.58 35.91
C ARG A 7 -12.80 18.65 35.83
N PHE A 8 -12.45 19.07 34.62
CA PHE A 8 -11.63 20.27 34.41
C PHE A 8 -12.45 21.49 34.84
N ILE A 9 -12.33 21.89 36.11
CA ILE A 9 -13.14 22.96 36.73
C ILE A 9 -12.52 24.34 36.45
N ARG A 10 -11.25 24.43 36.04
CA ARG A 10 -10.55 25.71 35.87
C ARG A 10 -10.10 25.91 34.42
N ALA A 11 -10.42 27.06 33.85
CA ALA A 11 -9.91 27.50 32.53
C ALA A 11 -8.37 27.48 32.44
N ARG A 12 -7.69 27.53 33.60
CA ARG A 12 -6.24 27.42 33.72
C ARG A 12 -5.72 26.02 33.37
N ASP A 13 -6.49 24.95 33.60
CA ASP A 13 -6.04 23.56 33.34
C ASP A 13 -5.91 23.26 31.84
N VAL A 14 -6.66 24.00 31.00
CA VAL A 14 -6.53 23.97 29.53
C VAL A 14 -5.14 24.47 29.08
N MET A 15 -4.49 25.31 29.87
CA MET A 15 -3.16 25.85 29.57
C MET A 15 -2.01 24.95 30.07
N TYR A 16 -2.29 23.93 30.89
CA TYR A 16 -1.26 23.06 31.47
C TYR A 16 -1.14 21.69 30.78
N PHE A 17 -2.14 21.28 29.99
CA PHE A 17 -2.14 19.98 29.32
C PHE A 17 -2.49 20.10 27.83
N ASN A 18 -1.79 19.32 27.01
CA ASN A 18 -2.09 19.26 25.58
C ASN A 18 -3.48 18.67 25.36
N ARG A 19 -4.35 19.45 24.72
CA ARG A 19 -5.75 19.10 24.47
C ARG A 19 -5.90 17.79 23.67
N GLN A 20 -4.94 17.48 22.80
CA GLN A 20 -5.00 16.30 21.92
C GLN A 20 -4.73 14.97 22.64
N ASP A 21 -4.11 15.03 23.81
CA ASP A 21 -3.82 13.85 24.63
C ASP A 21 -5.05 13.42 25.46
N ASN A 22 -6.10 14.24 25.47
CA ASN A 22 -7.35 13.94 26.16
C ASN A 22 -8.33 13.17 25.25
N PRO A 23 -9.00 12.12 25.76
CA PRO A 23 -9.96 11.34 24.96
C PRO A 23 -11.19 12.16 24.53
N GLU A 24 -11.58 13.15 25.34
CA GLU A 24 -12.71 14.06 25.08
C GLU A 24 -12.54 14.85 23.78
N PHE A 25 -11.29 15.21 23.44
CA PHE A 25 -10.98 15.89 22.19
C PHE A 25 -11.34 15.04 20.97
N TRP A 26 -11.05 13.74 21.04
CA TRP A 26 -11.35 12.81 19.96
C TRP A 26 -12.83 12.44 19.89
N PHE A 27 -13.53 12.39 21.02
CA PHE A 27 -14.99 12.22 21.05
C PHE A 27 -15.71 13.39 20.38
N ALA A 28 -15.31 14.62 20.70
CA ALA A 28 -15.88 15.82 20.10
C ALA A 28 -15.56 15.93 18.60
N ARG A 29 -14.34 15.54 18.19
CA ARG A 29 -13.90 15.57 16.78
C ARG A 29 -14.67 14.57 15.91
N TYR A 30 -14.86 13.35 16.38
CA TYR A 30 -15.50 12.28 15.59
C TYR A 30 -17.00 12.11 15.89
N ASN A 31 -17.55 12.89 16.83
CA ASN A 31 -18.94 12.81 17.28
C ASN A 31 -19.38 11.38 17.67
N MET A 32 -18.48 10.63 18.31
CA MET A 32 -18.71 9.25 18.74
C MET A 32 -17.95 8.93 20.02
N MET A 33 -18.51 8.04 20.85
CA MET A 33 -17.86 7.57 22.06
C MET A 33 -16.97 6.36 21.75
N PHE A 34 -15.69 6.44 22.10
CA PHE A 34 -14.76 5.30 22.04
C PHE A 34 -14.55 4.69 23.43
N PRO A 35 -14.15 3.40 23.50
CA PRO A 35 -13.76 2.79 24.77
C PRO A 35 -12.62 3.57 25.46
N PRO A 36 -12.53 3.55 26.80
CA PRO A 36 -11.50 4.30 27.55
C PRO A 36 -10.05 3.97 27.18
N SER A 37 -9.79 2.79 26.60
CA SER A 37 -8.48 2.34 26.13
C SER A 37 -8.12 2.81 24.72
N PHE A 38 -8.97 3.60 24.06
CA PHE A 38 -8.79 4.02 22.66
C PHE A 38 -7.41 4.63 22.37
N LEU A 39 -6.93 5.52 23.25
CA LEU A 39 -5.63 6.18 23.05
C LEU A 39 -4.42 5.25 23.23
N GLN A 40 -4.62 4.10 23.87
CA GLN A 40 -3.57 3.08 24.05
C GLN A 40 -3.46 2.18 22.82
N ASN A 41 -4.58 1.92 22.14
CA ASN A 41 -4.60 1.10 20.92
C ASN A 41 -4.27 1.96 19.69
N ARG A 42 -2.99 2.28 19.52
CA ARG A 42 -2.49 3.12 18.43
C ARG A 42 -1.33 2.46 17.69
N ILE A 43 -1.29 2.68 16.38
CA ILE A 43 -0.11 2.40 15.56
C ILE A 43 0.91 3.53 15.78
N SER A 44 2.20 3.19 15.76
CA SER A 44 3.26 4.18 15.88
C SER A 44 3.21 5.19 14.73
N ALA A 45 3.13 6.48 15.04
CA ALA A 45 3.19 7.54 14.04
C ALA A 45 4.52 7.52 13.26
N HIS A 46 5.64 7.19 13.93
CA HIS A 46 6.92 7.04 13.25
C HIS A 46 6.87 5.94 12.18
N TRP A 47 6.19 4.83 12.47
CA TRP A 47 6.05 3.76 11.48
C TRP A 47 5.23 4.23 10.27
N ILE A 48 4.13 4.95 10.49
CA ILE A 48 3.28 5.47 9.42
C ILE A 48 4.08 6.40 8.49
N GLU A 49 4.77 7.38 9.06
CA GLU A 49 5.52 8.38 8.29
C GLU A 49 6.74 7.79 7.59
N ILE A 50 7.56 7.03 8.32
CA ILE A 50 8.79 6.43 7.76
C ILE A 50 8.44 5.42 6.67
N ASN A 51 7.42 4.57 6.90
CA ASN A 51 7.03 3.57 5.92
C ASN A 51 6.44 4.22 4.66
N HIS A 52 5.70 5.31 4.81
CA HIS A 52 5.20 6.07 3.66
C HIS A 52 6.35 6.59 2.80
N ILE A 53 7.33 7.27 3.40
CA ILE A 53 8.53 7.76 2.69
C ILE A 53 9.28 6.60 2.04
N PHE A 54 9.50 5.52 2.79
CA PHE A 54 10.18 4.33 2.29
C PHE A 54 9.47 3.74 1.06
N SER A 55 8.14 3.61 1.09
CA SER A 55 7.38 3.04 -0.03
C SER A 55 7.51 3.88 -1.30
N VAL A 56 7.48 5.21 -1.19
CA VAL A 56 7.59 6.12 -2.34
C VAL A 56 8.99 6.02 -2.94
N GLU A 57 10.03 6.03 -2.10
CA GLU A 57 11.41 5.88 -2.56
C GLU A 57 11.68 4.52 -3.21
N MET A 58 11.11 3.43 -2.67
CA MET A 58 11.26 2.10 -3.25
C MET A 58 10.53 1.96 -4.59
N ILE A 59 9.34 2.55 -4.74
CA ILE A 59 8.61 2.52 -6.02
C ILE A 59 9.41 3.22 -7.12
N ARG A 60 10.05 4.36 -6.82
CA ARG A 60 10.91 5.05 -7.80
C ARG A 60 12.06 4.17 -8.27
N LYS A 61 12.73 3.46 -7.34
CA LYS A 61 13.79 2.51 -7.69
C LYS A 61 13.27 1.33 -8.50
N TYR A 62 12.13 0.77 -8.10
CA TYR A 62 11.47 -0.32 -8.80
C TYR A 62 11.12 0.04 -10.25
N GLN A 63 10.66 1.26 -10.51
CA GLN A 63 10.33 1.69 -11.88
C GLN A 63 11.53 1.62 -12.83
N ASN A 64 12.74 1.94 -12.36
CA ASN A 64 13.95 1.84 -13.18
C ASN A 64 14.30 0.37 -13.46
N VAL A 65 14.37 -0.45 -12.41
CA VAL A 65 14.65 -1.89 -12.53
C VAL A 65 13.62 -2.58 -13.44
N ARG A 66 12.34 -2.22 -13.33
CA ARG A 66 11.27 -2.77 -14.18
C ARG A 66 11.53 -2.48 -15.66
N LYS A 67 12.01 -1.28 -16.00
CA LYS A 67 12.33 -0.94 -17.40
C LYS A 67 13.49 -1.79 -17.93
N GLU A 68 14.53 -1.97 -17.11
CA GLU A 68 15.69 -2.80 -17.45
C GLU A 68 15.29 -4.26 -17.67
N VAL A 69 14.51 -4.83 -16.75
CA VAL A 69 14.01 -6.21 -16.85
C VAL A 69 13.11 -6.41 -18.08
N LEU A 70 12.26 -5.43 -18.41
CA LEU A 70 11.42 -5.52 -19.61
C LEU A 70 12.26 -5.43 -20.89
N ALA A 71 13.24 -4.51 -20.94
CA ALA A 71 14.14 -4.39 -22.07
C ALA A 71 14.96 -5.67 -22.27
N GLU A 72 15.48 -6.27 -21.20
CA GLU A 72 16.16 -7.57 -21.23
C GLU A 72 15.20 -8.68 -21.68
N ARG A 73 13.99 -8.72 -21.13
CA ARG A 73 12.99 -9.72 -21.53
C ARG A 73 12.66 -9.62 -23.02
N ASP A 74 12.70 -8.43 -23.62
CA ASP A 74 12.39 -8.25 -25.03
C ASP A 74 13.46 -8.82 -25.97
N THR A 75 14.73 -8.90 -25.54
CA THR A 75 15.82 -9.51 -26.34
C THR A 75 15.80 -11.03 -26.40
N HIS A 76 15.13 -11.69 -25.45
CA HIS A 76 15.04 -13.14 -25.39
C HIS A 76 14.04 -13.71 -26.40
N ASP A 77 14.15 -15.01 -26.71
CA ASP A 77 13.20 -15.75 -27.54
C ASP A 77 11.93 -16.15 -26.75
N ASP A 78 10.84 -16.44 -27.46
CA ASP A 78 9.53 -16.73 -26.82
C ASP A 78 9.57 -17.99 -25.93
N ARG A 79 10.39 -18.98 -26.30
CA ARG A 79 10.61 -20.18 -25.49
C ARG A 79 11.22 -19.81 -24.14
N THR A 80 12.35 -19.11 -24.11
CA THR A 80 13.03 -18.75 -22.86
C THR A 80 12.13 -17.90 -21.96
N LYS A 81 11.39 -16.94 -22.53
CA LYS A 81 10.43 -16.10 -21.77
C LYS A 81 9.35 -16.92 -21.05
N ARG A 82 9.00 -18.09 -21.58
CA ARG A 82 7.91 -18.94 -21.07
C ARG A 82 8.39 -20.13 -20.25
N THR A 83 9.66 -20.52 -20.37
CA THR A 83 10.22 -21.67 -19.64
C THR A 83 11.10 -21.29 -18.46
N LEU A 84 11.84 -20.17 -18.51
CA LEU A 84 12.92 -19.89 -17.55
C LEU A 84 12.45 -19.83 -16.08
N TYR A 85 11.27 -19.27 -15.83
CA TYR A 85 10.66 -19.17 -14.50
C TYR A 85 9.37 -20.01 -14.38
N ALA A 86 9.22 -21.03 -15.22
CA ALA A 86 8.11 -21.98 -15.09
C ALA A 86 8.30 -22.85 -13.84
N THR A 87 7.32 -22.84 -12.94
CA THR A 87 7.40 -23.56 -11.65
C THR A 87 7.24 -25.07 -11.78
N ASN A 88 6.56 -25.53 -12.82
CA ASN A 88 6.36 -26.95 -13.09
C ASN A 88 7.55 -27.52 -13.87
N SER A 89 8.31 -28.42 -13.25
CA SER A 89 9.46 -29.09 -13.87
C SER A 89 9.09 -29.96 -15.08
N ASN A 90 7.83 -30.40 -15.18
CA ASN A 90 7.31 -31.18 -16.30
C ASN A 90 6.70 -30.30 -17.41
N TYR A 91 6.88 -28.98 -17.35
CA TYR A 91 6.37 -28.08 -18.37
C TYR A 91 7.12 -28.29 -19.69
N ILE A 92 6.41 -28.76 -20.71
CA ILE A 92 6.91 -28.87 -22.08
C ILE A 92 6.45 -27.63 -22.84
N TYR A 93 7.40 -26.89 -23.40
CA TYR A 93 7.10 -25.72 -24.21
C TYR A 93 6.59 -26.14 -25.59
N GLU A 94 5.37 -25.71 -25.91
CA GLU A 94 4.80 -25.76 -27.26
C GLU A 94 4.61 -24.32 -27.77
N PRO A 95 5.04 -23.99 -29.00
CA PRO A 95 4.89 -22.65 -29.53
C PRO A 95 3.40 -22.32 -29.72
N LEU A 96 3.02 -21.10 -29.34
CA LEU A 96 1.65 -20.64 -29.57
C LEU A 96 1.38 -20.56 -31.07
N GLN A 97 0.22 -21.10 -31.47
CA GLN A 97 -0.31 -20.91 -32.80
C GLN A 97 -0.71 -19.44 -33.02
N PRO A 98 -0.72 -18.96 -34.27
CA PRO A 98 -1.19 -17.61 -34.56
C PRO A 98 -2.63 -17.41 -34.06
N ASP A 99 -2.89 -16.22 -33.51
CA ASP A 99 -4.21 -15.85 -33.04
C ASP A 99 -5.26 -16.05 -34.13
N THR A 100 -6.35 -16.74 -33.79
CA THR A 100 -7.39 -17.17 -34.74
C THR A 100 -8.13 -16.02 -35.44
N ASN A 101 -7.83 -14.74 -35.20
CA ASN A 101 -8.48 -13.59 -35.86
C ASN A 101 -7.73 -12.24 -35.74
N GLY A 102 -6.43 -12.22 -35.41
CA GLY A 102 -5.63 -10.98 -35.32
C GLY A 102 -6.21 -9.88 -34.40
N LYS A 103 -7.03 -10.26 -33.41
CA LYS A 103 -7.69 -9.30 -32.49
C LYS A 103 -6.70 -8.66 -31.51
N ILE A 104 -5.72 -9.42 -31.04
CA ILE A 104 -4.70 -8.92 -30.10
C ILE A 104 -3.72 -7.99 -30.82
N GLN A 105 -3.36 -8.30 -32.07
CA GLN A 105 -2.54 -7.42 -32.91
C GLN A 105 -3.22 -6.05 -33.08
N ARG A 106 -4.51 -6.04 -33.44
CA ARG A 106 -5.32 -4.82 -33.54
C ARG A 106 -5.40 -4.01 -32.24
N ALA A 107 -5.48 -4.67 -31.09
CA ALA A 107 -5.53 -3.98 -29.79
C ALA A 107 -4.19 -3.30 -29.44
N LYS A 108 -3.06 -3.92 -29.78
CA LYS A 108 -1.72 -3.31 -29.66
C LYS A 108 -1.56 -2.12 -30.61
N ASP A 109 -2.00 -2.25 -31.86
CA ASP A 109 -1.92 -1.16 -32.84
C ASP A 109 -2.77 0.06 -32.44
N GLN A 110 -3.87 -0.17 -31.71
CA GLN A 110 -4.76 0.87 -31.17
C GLN A 110 -4.28 1.47 -29.84
N GLY A 111 -3.16 1.02 -29.27
CA GLY A 111 -2.61 1.56 -28.03
C GLY A 111 -3.51 1.34 -26.80
N THR A 112 -4.37 0.33 -26.83
CA THR A 112 -5.26 -0.03 -25.70
C THR A 112 -4.64 -1.08 -24.76
N PHE A 113 -3.37 -1.41 -24.98
CA PHE A 113 -2.58 -2.39 -24.25
C PHE A 113 -1.23 -1.82 -23.80
#